data_AF-A0A1W9PBQ9-F1
#
_entry.id   AF-A0A1W9PBQ9-F1
#
_cell.length_a   1.000
_cell.length_b   1.000
_cell.length_c   1.000
_cell.angle_alpha   90.00
_cell.angle_beta   90.00
_cell.angle_gamma   90.00
#
_symmetry.space_group_name_H-M   'P 1'
#
loop_
_entity.id
_entity.type
_entity.pdbx_description
1 polymer ?
#
loop_
_entity_poly.entity_id
_entity_poly.type
_entity_poly.pdbx_seq_one_letter_code
_entity_poly.pdbx_strand_id
1 'polypeptide(L)'
;MTEINKLPVDGFLVVIVYFKESKDNVQNDIRRRLMPNNKTKSLVDYLQKKPKNDMEIAHHFFALIKKPPGGKKISRALGAVEMIRYRCDNTEQVRELYEEIKRWCEKRGWDYEIMFADWIIERR
;
A
#
# COMPACT_ATOMS: atom_id res chain seq x y z
N MET A 1 -15.49 13.26 -2.24
CA MET A 1 -14.16 13.28 -2.88
C MET A 1 -13.32 14.27 -2.10
N THR A 2 -12.17 13.85 -1.57
CA THR A 2 -11.26 14.75 -0.83
C THR A 2 -10.24 15.32 -1.81
N GLU A 3 -10.03 16.64 -1.79
CA GLU A 3 -8.99 17.28 -2.58
C GLU A 3 -7.60 16.86 -2.09
N ILE A 4 -6.64 16.67 -3.00
CA ILE A 4 -5.28 16.24 -2.64
C ILE A 4 -4.58 17.21 -1.68
N ASN A 5 -4.94 18.49 -1.75
CA ASN A 5 -4.41 19.56 -0.88
C ASN A 5 -4.92 19.47 0.58
N LYS A 6 -5.93 18.63 0.84
CA LYS A 6 -6.51 18.39 2.16
C LYS A 6 -6.03 17.07 2.77
N LEU A 7 -5.07 16.38 2.14
CA LEU A 7 -4.52 15.15 2.68
C LEU A 7 -3.61 15.45 3.88
N PRO A 8 -3.63 14.61 4.94
CA PRO A 8 -2.76 14.79 6.09
C PRO A 8 -1.30 14.61 5.66
N VAL A 9 -0.40 15.43 6.19
CA VAL A 9 1.04 15.30 5.94
C VAL A 9 1.68 14.19 6.77
N ASP A 10 0.99 13.70 7.79
CA ASP A 10 1.44 12.65 8.69
C ASP A 10 0.29 11.68 8.94
N GLY A 11 0.46 10.40 8.65
CA GLY A 11 -0.68 9.49 8.59
C GLY A 11 -0.35 8.06 8.17
N PHE A 12 -1.42 7.32 7.86
CA PHE A 12 -1.33 6.01 7.23
C PHE A 12 -1.78 6.08 5.79
N LEU A 13 -1.02 5.43 4.94
CA LEU A 13 -1.36 5.17 3.56
C LEU A 13 -1.72 3.69 3.45
N VAL A 14 -2.89 3.39 2.89
CA VAL A 14 -3.37 2.03 2.66
C VAL A 14 -3.40 1.79 1.17
N VAL A 15 -2.68 0.76 0.72
CA VAL A 15 -2.67 0.30 -0.66
C VAL A 15 -3.35 -1.06 -0.72
N ILE A 16 -4.49 -1.11 -1.39
CA ILE A 16 -5.25 -2.34 -1.59
C ILE A 16 -5.02 -2.79 -3.02
N VAL A 17 -4.63 -4.04 -3.22
CA VAL A 17 -4.41 -4.63 -4.55
C VAL A 17 -5.30 -5.85 -4.71
N TYR A 18 -6.08 -5.91 -5.79
CA TYR A 18 -6.94 -7.03 -6.12
C TYR A 18 -6.25 -7.98 -7.11
N PHE A 19 -6.43 -9.27 -6.90
CA PHE A 19 -5.86 -10.30 -7.76
C PHE A 19 -6.80 -10.51 -8.96
N LYS A 20 -6.38 -10.07 -10.15
CA LYS A 20 -6.98 -10.57 -11.41
C LYS A 20 -6.81 -12.09 -11.48
N GLU A 21 -7.72 -12.73 -12.22
CA GLU A 21 -7.85 -14.19 -12.41
C GLU A 21 -6.75 -15.03 -11.77
N SER A 22 -7.14 -15.82 -10.76
CA SER A 22 -6.27 -16.54 -9.83
C SER A 22 -5.36 -17.56 -10.52
N LYS A 23 -4.30 -17.11 -11.18
CA LYS A 23 -3.11 -17.91 -11.44
C LYS A 23 -2.27 -17.89 -10.17
N ASP A 24 -1.89 -19.05 -9.66
CA ASP A 24 -1.24 -19.19 -8.34
C ASP A 24 0.08 -18.38 -8.21
N ASN A 25 0.70 -18.00 -9.34
CA ASN A 25 1.88 -17.15 -9.38
C ASN A 25 1.61 -15.67 -9.05
N VAL A 26 0.41 -15.15 -9.37
CA VAL A 26 0.06 -13.73 -9.17
C VAL A 26 -0.02 -13.40 -7.68
N GLN A 27 -0.62 -14.29 -6.89
CA GLN A 27 -0.76 -14.10 -5.43
C GLN A 27 0.62 -14.06 -4.75
N ASN A 28 1.51 -14.97 -5.15
CA ASN A 28 2.86 -15.07 -4.62
C ASN A 28 3.72 -13.86 -5.03
N ASP A 29 3.57 -13.36 -6.26
CA ASP A 29 4.28 -12.17 -6.73
C ASP A 29 3.80 -10.91 -6.01
N ILE A 30 2.48 -10.71 -5.85
CA ILE A 30 1.93 -9.57 -5.12
C ILE A 30 2.37 -9.60 -3.65
N ARG A 31 2.29 -10.75 -2.98
CA ARG A 31 2.77 -10.90 -1.59
C ARG A 31 4.24 -10.50 -1.48
N ARG A 32 5.11 -10.99 -2.36
CA ARG A 32 6.55 -10.66 -2.36
C ARG A 32 6.84 -9.18 -2.62
N ARG A 33 6.00 -8.51 -3.41
CA ARG A 33 6.22 -7.12 -3.83
C ARG A 33 5.54 -6.08 -2.93
N LEU A 34 4.57 -6.47 -2.12
CA LEU A 34 3.97 -5.60 -1.11
C LEU A 34 4.66 -5.78 0.24
N MET A 35 4.89 -7.03 0.66
CA MET A 35 5.53 -7.33 1.94
C MET A 35 7.07 -7.18 1.83
N PRO A 36 7.71 -6.39 2.71
CA PRO A 36 9.16 -6.33 2.85
C PRO A 36 9.75 -7.73 3.01
N ASN A 37 10.74 -8.07 2.18
CA ASN A 37 11.50 -9.32 2.34
C ASN A 37 12.88 -9.21 1.68
N ASN A 38 13.79 -10.10 2.06
CA ASN A 38 15.19 -10.04 1.64
C ASN A 38 15.45 -10.40 0.17
N LYS A 39 14.42 -10.85 -0.59
CA LYS A 39 14.59 -11.39 -1.95
C LYS A 39 14.03 -10.49 -3.04
N THR A 40 13.03 -9.65 -2.72
CA THR A 40 12.39 -8.76 -3.68
C THR A 40 12.15 -7.40 -3.06
N LYS A 41 12.49 -6.33 -3.80
CA LYS A 41 12.20 -4.95 -3.36
C LYS A 41 10.67 -4.79 -3.24
N SER A 42 10.20 -4.61 -2.02
CA SER A 42 8.80 -4.31 -1.71
C SER A 42 8.42 -2.88 -2.13
N LEU A 43 7.14 -2.54 -2.01
CA LEU A 43 6.67 -1.17 -2.18
C LEU A 43 7.37 -0.22 -1.20
N VAL A 44 7.48 -0.60 0.07
CA VAL A 44 8.18 0.21 1.09
C VAL A 44 9.64 0.40 0.71
N ASP A 45 10.35 -0.66 0.30
CA ASP A 45 11.74 -0.56 -0.15
C ASP A 45 11.91 0.35 -1.38
N TYR A 46 10.90 0.40 -2.24
CA TYR A 46 10.90 1.25 -3.41
C TYR A 46 10.75 2.72 -3.03
N LEU A 47 9.80 3.01 -2.14
CA LEU A 47 9.53 4.36 -1.67
C LEU A 47 10.72 4.94 -0.87
N GLN A 48 11.34 4.13 -0.01
CA GLN A 48 12.52 4.53 0.77
C GLN A 48 13.79 4.78 -0.07
N LYS A 49 13.88 4.20 -1.28
CA LYS A 49 15.08 4.34 -2.15
C LYS A 49 15.19 5.67 -2.88
N LYS A 50 14.14 6.47 -2.88
CA LYS A 50 14.16 7.83 -3.40
C LYS A 50 14.30 8.76 -2.18
N PRO A 51 15.52 9.14 -1.78
CA PRO A 51 15.68 10.10 -0.69
C PRO A 51 15.06 11.41 -1.15
N LYS A 52 13.87 11.69 -0.62
CA LYS A 52 13.26 13.01 -0.64
C LYS A 52 13.39 13.52 0.78
N ASN A 53 14.05 14.66 0.93
CA ASN A 53 14.40 15.25 2.22
C ASN A 53 13.24 15.10 3.23
N ASP A 54 13.58 14.59 4.41
CA ASP A 54 12.73 14.48 5.61
C ASP A 54 11.42 13.67 5.49
N MET A 55 11.20 12.94 4.38
CA MET A 55 10.08 12.00 4.28
C MET A 55 10.38 10.70 5.04
N GLU A 56 9.58 10.40 6.06
CA GLU A 56 9.65 9.13 6.78
C GLU A 56 8.63 8.16 6.17
N ILE A 57 9.09 6.97 5.75
CA ILE A 57 8.25 5.90 5.23
C ILE A 57 8.58 4.63 6.00
N ALA A 58 7.58 4.00 6.60
CA ALA A 58 7.75 2.76 7.34
C ALA A 58 6.61 1.78 7.06
N HIS A 59 6.96 0.49 6.96
CA HIS A 59 5.97 -0.57 6.95
C HIS A 59 5.17 -0.55 8.27
N HIS A 60 3.85 -0.61 8.18
CA HIS A 60 2.99 -0.75 9.37
C HIS A 60 2.39 -2.15 9.47
N PHE A 61 1.64 -2.60 8.45
CA PHE A 61 1.19 -3.99 8.37
C PHE A 61 0.91 -4.44 6.94
N PHE A 62 0.91 -5.76 6.75
CA PHE A 62 0.46 -6.43 5.52
C PHE A 62 -0.64 -7.45 5.84
N ALA A 63 -1.69 -7.52 5.00
CA ALA A 63 -2.74 -8.50 5.13
C ALA A 63 -3.18 -9.08 3.77
N LEU A 64 -3.66 -10.32 3.76
CA LEU A 64 -4.30 -10.93 2.60
C LEU A 64 -5.83 -10.85 2.74
N ILE A 65 -6.51 -10.39 1.69
CA ILE A 65 -7.96 -10.36 1.61
C ILE A 65 -8.43 -11.74 1.13
N LYS A 66 -9.36 -12.37 1.85
CA LYS A 66 -9.95 -13.68 1.49
C LYS A 66 -11.46 -13.56 1.30
N LYS A 67 -12.04 -14.44 0.48
CA LYS A 67 -13.52 -14.56 0.41
C LYS A 67 -14.09 -14.95 1.78
N PRO A 68 -15.26 -14.41 2.16
CA PRO A 68 -15.96 -14.85 3.36
C PRO A 68 -16.32 -16.35 3.27
N PRO A 69 -16.37 -17.05 4.41
CA PRO A 69 -16.73 -18.47 4.45
C PRO A 69 -18.18 -18.66 3.96
N GLY A 70 -18.38 -19.50 2.94
CA GLY A 70 -19.72 -19.74 2.37
C GLY A 70 -19.76 -20.48 1.03
N GLY A 71 -18.64 -20.54 0.28
CA GLY A 71 -18.49 -21.34 -0.94
C GLY A 71 -17.47 -22.46 -0.75
N LYS A 72 -17.75 -23.66 -1.27
CA LYS A 72 -16.85 -24.83 -1.21
C LYS A 72 -15.44 -24.43 -1.71
N LYS A 73 -14.45 -24.46 -0.79
CA LYS A 73 -13.02 -24.05 -0.89
C LYS A 73 -12.70 -22.58 -0.53
N ILE A 74 -12.44 -22.37 0.77
CA ILE A 74 -11.80 -21.17 1.34
C ILE A 74 -10.26 -21.28 1.15
N SER A 75 -9.74 -21.19 -0.08
CA SER A 75 -8.27 -21.32 -0.25
C SER A 75 -7.57 -20.16 -0.94
N ARG A 76 -8.27 -19.37 -1.78
CA ARG A 76 -7.61 -18.33 -2.58
C ARG A 76 -7.87 -16.95 -2.02
N ALA A 77 -6.79 -16.23 -1.72
CA ALA A 77 -6.86 -14.79 -1.47
C ALA A 77 -7.38 -14.08 -2.72
N LEU A 78 -8.14 -13.00 -2.53
CA LEU A 78 -8.66 -12.13 -3.59
C LEU A 78 -7.86 -10.85 -3.75
N GLY A 79 -7.00 -10.55 -2.79
CA GLY A 79 -6.23 -9.33 -2.79
C GLY A 79 -5.27 -9.29 -1.61
N ALA A 80 -4.59 -8.16 -1.50
CA ALA A 80 -3.70 -7.86 -0.41
C ALA A 80 -3.83 -6.39 -0.02
N VAL A 81 -3.56 -6.09 1.24
CA VAL A 81 -3.50 -4.75 1.80
C VAL A 81 -2.10 -4.54 2.34
N GLU A 82 -1.49 -3.42 1.97
CA GLU A 82 -0.26 -2.92 2.56
C GLU A 82 -0.57 -1.57 3.20
N MET A 83 -0.36 -1.47 4.52
CA MET A 83 -0.46 -0.21 5.24
C MET A 83 0.94 0.31 5.56
N ILE A 84 1.17 1.56 5.18
CA ILE A 84 2.44 2.26 5.28
C ILE A 84 2.23 3.47 6.17
N ARG A 85 3.07 3.61 7.19
CA ARG A 85 3.18 4.85 7.94
C ARG A 85 4.00 5.84 7.12
N TYR A 86 3.51 7.05 6.97
CA TYR A 86 4.25 8.12 6.31
C TYR A 86 4.24 9.40 7.14
N ARG A 87 5.33 10.16 7.00
CA ARG A 87 5.43 11.55 7.43
C ARG A 87 6.07 12.35 6.31
N CYS A 88 5.46 13.47 5.98
CA CYS A 88 5.87 14.44 4.98
C CYS A 88 5.88 15.83 5.66
N ASP A 89 6.67 16.75 5.14
CA ASP A 89 6.73 18.13 5.61
C ASP A 89 5.59 18.98 5.03
N ASN A 90 5.11 18.61 3.85
CA ASN A 90 4.13 19.39 3.11
C ASN A 90 3.27 18.52 2.20
N THR A 91 2.16 19.10 1.73
CA THR A 91 1.18 18.38 0.91
C THR A 91 1.70 18.04 -0.49
N GLU A 92 2.71 18.75 -1.00
CA GLU A 92 3.33 18.43 -2.28
C GLU A 92 4.07 17.08 -2.19
N GLN A 93 4.80 16.82 -1.11
CA GLN A 93 5.41 15.51 -0.85
C GLN A 93 4.35 14.39 -0.74
N VAL A 94 3.20 14.66 -0.13
CA VAL A 94 2.08 13.69 -0.06
C VAL A 94 1.54 13.37 -1.47
N ARG A 95 1.38 14.40 -2.31
CA ARG A 95 0.98 14.24 -3.71
C ARG A 95 1.99 13.42 -4.50
N GLU A 96 3.27 13.69 -4.31
CA GLU A 96 4.32 12.92 -4.96
C GLU A 96 4.32 11.46 -4.50
N LEU A 97 4.15 11.20 -3.20
CA LEU A 97 4.01 9.86 -2.64
C LEU A 97 2.86 9.10 -3.33
N TYR A 98 1.68 9.72 -3.42
CA TYR A 98 0.54 9.18 -4.14
C TYR A 98 0.89 8.82 -5.59
N GLU A 99 1.51 9.73 -6.35
CA GLU A 99 1.88 9.50 -7.75
C GLU A 99 2.95 8.41 -7.92
N GLU A 100 3.87 8.25 -6.97
CA GLU A 100 4.86 7.16 -6.99
C GLU A 100 4.20 5.79 -6.78
N ILE A 101 3.26 5.68 -5.85
CA ILE A 101 2.51 4.43 -5.59
C ILE A 101 1.63 4.09 -6.79
N LYS A 102 0.91 5.09 -7.31
CA LYS A 102 0.08 4.98 -8.51
C LYS A 102 0.91 4.40 -9.68
N ARG A 103 2.04 5.02 -9.99
CA ARG A 103 2.97 4.55 -11.03
C ARG A 103 3.50 3.14 -10.74
N TRP A 104 3.78 2.81 -9.48
CA TRP A 104 4.24 1.49 -9.08
C TRP A 104 3.20 0.39 -9.36
N CYS A 105 1.93 0.64 -9.06
CA CYS A 105 0.82 -0.28 -9.31
C CYS A 105 0.48 -0.36 -10.80
N GLU A 106 0.41 0.77 -11.51
CA GLU A 106 0.13 0.83 -12.96
C GLU A 106 1.16 0.06 -13.78
N LYS A 107 2.45 0.22 -13.48
CA LYS A 107 3.54 -0.53 -14.14
C LYS A 107 3.38 -2.05 -14.04
N ARG A 108 2.60 -2.53 -13.07
CA ARG A 108 2.34 -3.95 -12.83
C ARG A 108 0.99 -4.41 -13.37
N GLY A 109 0.17 -3.51 -13.91
CA GLY A 109 -1.17 -3.81 -14.40
C GLY A 109 -2.12 -4.31 -13.30
N TRP A 110 -1.87 -3.90 -12.06
CA TRP A 110 -2.70 -4.27 -10.91
C TRP A 110 -3.98 -3.44 -10.87
N ASP A 111 -5.07 -4.03 -10.38
CA ASP A 111 -6.25 -3.27 -9.95
C ASP A 111 -6.04 -2.90 -8.48
N TYR A 112 -6.15 -1.62 -8.14
CA TYR A 112 -5.77 -1.12 -6.82
C TYR A 112 -6.63 0.05 -6.35
N GLU A 113 -6.64 0.23 -5.04
CA GLU A 113 -7.17 1.41 -4.35
C GLU A 113 -6.06 1.98 -3.45
N ILE A 114 -6.02 3.30 -3.34
CA ILE A 114 -5.11 4.02 -2.44
C ILE A 114 -5.97 4.88 -1.52
N MET A 115 -5.77 4.72 -0.22
CA MET A 115 -6.45 5.50 0.81
C MET A 115 -5.42 6.19 1.70
N PHE A 116 -5.72 7.42 2.09
CA PHE A 116 -5.00 8.14 3.13
C PHE A 116 -5.90 8.22 4.36
N ALA A 117 -5.34 7.87 5.50
CA ALA A 117 -6.01 7.88 6.79
C ALA A 117 -5.20 8.74 7.76
N ASP A 118 -5.90 9.69 8.38
CA ASP A 118 -5.38 10.42 9.53
C ASP A 118 -5.38 9.50 10.76
N TRP A 119 -4.58 9.83 11.76
CA TRP A 119 -4.48 9.09 13.01
C TRP A 119 -4.84 9.99 14.20
N ILE A 120 -5.82 9.58 14.98
CA ILE A 120 -6.19 10.28 16.22
C ILE A 120 -5.44 9.60 17.36
N ILE A 121 -4.49 10.31 17.97
CA ILE A 121 -3.79 9.85 19.18
C ILE A 121 -4.53 10.40 20.40
N GLU A 122 -5.27 9.54 21.09
CA GLU A 122 -5.77 9.84 22.42
C GLU A 122 -4.59 9.75 23.42
N ARG A 123 -4.05 10.90 23.84
CA ARG A 123 -3.09 10.94 24.95
C ARG A 123 -3.85 10.65 26.25
N ARG A 124 -3.49 9.55 26.92
CA ARG A 124 -3.93 9.26 28.29
C ARG A 124 -2.99 9.89 29.31
#